data_AF-A0A081HU48-F1
#
_entry.id   AF-A0A081HU48-F1
#
_cell.length_a   1.000
_cell.length_b   1.000
_cell.length_c   1.000
_cell.angle_alpha   90.00
_cell.angle_beta   90.00
_cell.angle_gamma   90.00
#
_symmetry.space_group_name_H-M   'P 1'
#
loop_
_entity.id
_entity.type
_entity.pdbx_description
1 polymer ?
#
loop_
_entity_poly.entity_id
_entity_poly.type
_entity_poly.pdbx_seq_one_letter_code
_entity_poly.pdbx_strand_id
1 'polypeptide(L)'
;MSAPTPPAAVVAAVAALRASFDDIHVMHECDQNCPTNCDLSDYSESAYRYHDEHNFDVRETIHDRAASLVEVLEEWLGSPRGESHGVDVAESPRAEALVAPLVVSRDPSLYQQWWAREANRAEIADTLARLAGECEAEYTLHELLLQVFQSDPSGASWLQVQGLAAGADVRWLSLDIDPAYDSQGVLDGIDVVFNLHVEMANIGQRWLAVSVYVARPRRVLAAQASEARLALAEVIDQALAMINGEIAERDDFAATARQLPLGVCACGR
;
A
#
# COMPACT_ATOMS: atom_id res chain seq x y z
N MET A 1 -28.57 12.05 16.38
CA MET A 1 -27.52 12.76 17.15
C MET A 1 -26.77 13.64 16.16
N SER A 2 -26.68 14.95 16.40
CA SER A 2 -25.91 15.85 15.53
C SER A 2 -24.42 15.63 15.75
N ALA A 3 -23.63 15.62 14.68
CA ALA A 3 -22.18 15.54 14.76
C ALA A 3 -21.63 16.71 15.60
N PRO A 4 -20.63 16.49 16.47
CA PRO A 4 -20.00 17.57 17.22
C PRO A 4 -19.33 18.55 16.25
N THR A 5 -19.52 19.84 16.47
CA THR A 5 -18.88 20.89 15.67
C THR A 5 -17.36 20.83 15.89
N PRO A 6 -16.54 20.78 14.82
CA PRO A 6 -15.09 20.74 14.95
C PRO A 6 -14.54 22.03 15.58
N PRO A 7 -13.58 21.93 16.53
CA PRO A 7 -12.86 23.08 17.07
C PRO A 7 -12.10 23.85 15.98
N ALA A 8 -11.88 25.14 16.23
CA ALA A 8 -11.12 26.00 15.31
C ALA A 8 -9.72 25.44 14.97
N ALA A 9 -9.08 24.74 15.91
CA ALA A 9 -7.79 24.10 15.70
C ALA A 9 -7.86 22.98 14.64
N VAL A 10 -8.89 22.14 14.66
CA VAL A 10 -9.11 21.08 13.65
C VAL A 10 -9.36 21.72 12.29
N VAL A 11 -10.20 22.76 12.23
CA VAL A 11 -10.49 23.48 10.97
C VAL A 11 -9.21 24.11 10.40
N ALA A 12 -8.38 24.73 11.23
CA ALA A 12 -7.12 25.33 10.82
C ALA A 12 -6.10 24.29 10.33
N ALA A 13 -5.99 23.14 11.02
CA ALA A 13 -5.10 22.06 10.61
C ALA A 13 -5.49 21.46 9.25
N VAL A 14 -6.80 21.24 9.01
CA VAL A 14 -7.31 20.79 7.71
C VAL A 14 -7.05 21.83 6.62
N ALA A 15 -7.25 23.12 6.91
CA ALA A 15 -6.99 24.18 5.94
C ALA A 15 -5.50 24.29 5.59
N ALA A 16 -4.60 24.15 6.56
CA ALA A 16 -3.15 24.17 6.35
C ALA A 16 -2.66 22.95 5.55
N LEU A 17 -3.18 21.77 5.84
CA LEU A 17 -2.90 20.56 5.06
C LEU A 17 -3.37 20.74 3.61
N ARG A 18 -4.58 21.26 3.41
CA ARG A 18 -5.12 21.53 2.07
C ARG A 18 -4.27 22.53 1.29
N ALA A 19 -3.85 23.63 1.92
CA ALA A 19 -3.00 24.63 1.29
C ALA A 19 -1.65 24.04 0.84
N SER A 20 -1.10 23.08 1.60
CA SER A 20 0.17 22.43 1.24
C SER A 20 0.06 21.54 -0.01
N PHE A 21 -1.14 21.03 -0.33
CA PHE A 21 -1.36 20.32 -1.60
C PHE A 21 -1.39 21.25 -2.80
N ASP A 22 -1.75 22.53 -2.62
CA ASP A 22 -1.76 23.52 -3.70
C ASP A 22 -0.33 23.90 -4.13
N ASP A 23 0.68 23.59 -3.32
CA ASP A 23 2.10 23.85 -3.59
C ASP A 23 2.79 22.73 -4.40
N ILE A 24 2.10 21.61 -4.67
CA ILE A 24 2.62 20.54 -5.53
C ILE A 24 2.69 21.03 -6.97
N HIS A 25 3.87 20.95 -7.57
CA HIS A 25 4.07 21.23 -8.98
C HIS A 25 3.60 20.06 -9.83
N VAL A 26 2.65 20.34 -10.73
CA VAL A 26 2.20 19.40 -11.76
C VAL A 26 2.53 20.00 -13.11
N MET A 27 3.43 19.34 -13.86
CA MET A 27 3.76 19.73 -15.23
C MET A 27 2.51 19.69 -16.11
N HIS A 28 2.29 20.73 -16.90
CA HIS A 28 1.11 20.81 -17.76
C HIS A 28 1.41 21.50 -19.09
N GLU A 29 0.62 21.15 -20.09
CA GLU A 29 0.59 21.93 -21.32
C GLU A 29 -0.03 23.29 -21.00
N CYS A 30 0.65 24.37 -21.39
CA CYS A 30 0.12 25.70 -21.17
C CYS A 30 -1.12 25.92 -22.05
N ASP A 31 -2.18 26.42 -21.42
CA ASP A 31 -3.35 26.92 -22.12
C ASP A 31 -3.41 28.46 -22.03
N GLN A 32 -4.50 29.03 -22.55
CA GLN A 32 -4.77 30.46 -22.53
C GLN A 32 -4.95 31.08 -21.13
N ASN A 33 -5.00 30.26 -20.08
CA ASN A 33 -5.08 30.69 -18.68
C ASN A 33 -3.71 30.70 -17.99
N CYS A 34 -2.66 30.21 -18.64
CA CYS A 34 -1.31 30.16 -18.06
C CYS A 34 -0.59 31.51 -18.13
N PRO A 35 0.18 31.87 -17.10
CA PRO A 35 1.06 33.04 -17.14
C PRO A 35 2.13 32.88 -18.22
N THR A 36 2.60 34.01 -18.78
CA THR A 36 3.50 34.06 -19.95
C THR A 36 4.88 33.41 -19.72
N ASN A 37 5.22 33.10 -18.48
CA ASN A 37 6.46 32.49 -18.01
C ASN A 37 6.21 31.24 -17.16
N CYS A 38 5.21 30.43 -17.53
CA CYS A 38 4.89 29.19 -16.84
C CYS A 38 6.04 28.18 -16.96
N ASP A 39 6.74 28.01 -15.84
CA ASP A 39 7.82 27.05 -15.60
C ASP A 39 7.35 25.59 -15.57
N LEU A 40 6.04 25.36 -15.44
CA LEU A 40 5.39 24.04 -15.52
C LEU A 40 5.25 23.48 -16.95
N SER A 41 5.75 24.20 -17.96
CA SER A 41 5.80 23.77 -19.37
C SER A 41 7.22 23.48 -19.88
N ASP A 42 8.24 23.64 -19.02
CA ASP A 42 9.63 23.32 -19.37
C ASP A 42 9.87 21.82 -19.15
N TYR A 43 9.86 21.06 -20.24
CA TYR A 43 10.11 19.61 -20.24
C TYR A 43 11.60 19.25 -20.34
N SER A 44 12.51 20.17 -20.05
CA SER A 44 13.94 19.87 -19.98
C SER A 44 14.26 18.99 -18.77
N GLU A 45 15.31 18.17 -18.89
CA GLU A 45 15.79 17.30 -17.80
C GLU A 45 16.12 18.10 -16.52
N SER A 46 16.68 19.30 -16.67
CA SER A 46 16.97 20.20 -15.55
C SER A 46 15.70 20.72 -14.86
N ALA A 47 14.64 20.99 -15.61
CA ALA A 47 13.37 21.43 -15.05
C ALA A 47 12.68 20.27 -14.33
N TYR A 48 12.65 19.07 -14.91
CA TYR A 48 12.15 17.87 -14.23
C TYR A 48 12.83 17.64 -12.89
N ARG A 49 14.17 17.70 -12.85
CA ARG A 49 14.91 17.57 -11.60
C ARG A 49 14.54 18.63 -10.57
N TYR A 50 14.40 19.89 -10.98
CA TYR A 50 13.98 20.98 -10.08
C TYR A 50 12.56 20.77 -9.53
N HIS A 51 11.62 20.32 -10.38
CA HIS A 51 10.24 20.02 -9.97
C HIS A 51 10.17 18.83 -9.02
N ASP A 52 10.99 17.80 -9.24
CA ASP A 52 11.07 16.65 -8.35
C ASP A 52 11.67 17.02 -6.99
N GLU A 53 12.76 17.81 -6.96
CA GLU A 53 13.36 18.32 -5.73
C GLU A 53 12.35 19.20 -4.94
N HIS A 54 11.64 20.11 -5.62
CA HIS A 54 10.58 20.92 -4.98
C HIS A 54 9.42 20.07 -4.45
N ASN A 55 8.92 19.11 -5.25
CA ASN A 55 7.83 18.24 -4.85
C ASN A 55 8.23 17.31 -3.68
N PHE A 56 9.50 16.96 -3.57
CA PHE A 56 10.03 16.23 -2.42
C PHE A 56 9.89 17.05 -1.13
N ASP A 57 10.33 18.31 -1.13
CA ASP A 57 10.21 19.22 0.03
C ASP A 57 8.74 19.50 0.40
N VAL A 58 7.87 19.65 -0.61
CA VAL A 58 6.43 19.83 -0.40
C VAL A 58 5.79 18.58 0.22
N ARG A 59 6.20 17.37 -0.19
CA ARG A 59 5.71 16.12 0.41
C ARG A 59 6.10 15.98 1.87
N GLU A 60 7.31 16.40 2.24
CA GLU A 60 7.75 16.46 3.65
C GLU A 60 6.86 17.42 4.44
N THR A 61 6.59 18.61 3.89
CA THR A 61 5.67 19.58 4.51
C THR A 61 4.25 19.01 4.67
N ILE A 62 3.72 18.33 3.67
CA ILE A 62 2.41 17.67 3.74
C ILE A 62 2.40 16.59 4.84
N HIS A 63 3.48 15.82 4.98
CA HIS A 63 3.62 14.80 6.01
C HIS A 63 3.56 15.42 7.41
N ASP A 64 4.32 16.49 7.66
CA ASP A 64 4.32 17.20 8.94
C ASP A 64 2.94 17.80 9.28
N ARG A 65 2.24 18.34 8.27
CA ARG A 65 0.88 18.87 8.44
C ARG A 65 -0.14 17.78 8.70
N ALA A 66 0.01 16.61 8.08
CA ALA A 66 -0.84 15.46 8.34
C ALA A 66 -0.63 14.92 9.76
N ALA A 67 0.63 14.83 10.22
CA ALA A 67 0.94 14.46 11.61
C ALA A 67 0.34 15.45 12.61
N SER A 68 0.49 16.76 12.36
CA SER A 68 -0.12 17.81 13.19
C SER A 68 -1.65 17.72 13.24
N LEU A 69 -2.31 17.37 12.11
CA LEU A 69 -3.76 17.17 12.09
C LEU A 69 -4.18 15.98 12.95
N VAL A 70 -3.42 14.88 12.93
CA VAL A 70 -3.70 13.70 13.76
C VAL A 70 -3.64 14.08 15.25
N GLU A 71 -2.61 14.80 15.69
CA GLU A 71 -2.48 15.23 17.09
C GLU A 71 -3.70 16.06 17.55
N VAL A 72 -4.16 17.01 16.73
CA VAL A 72 -5.31 17.87 17.07
C VAL A 72 -6.62 17.09 17.06
N LEU A 73 -6.75 16.08 16.18
CA LEU A 73 -7.91 15.18 16.18
C LEU A 73 -7.92 14.28 17.41
N GLU A 74 -6.77 13.75 17.83
CA GLU A 74 -6.63 12.96 19.05
C GLU A 74 -6.96 13.78 20.30
N GLU A 75 -6.54 15.04 20.37
CA GLU A 75 -6.90 15.94 21.47
C GLU A 75 -8.42 16.21 21.50
N TRP A 76 -9.03 16.48 20.34
CA TRP A 76 -10.46 16.76 20.25
C TRP A 76 -11.32 15.54 20.59
N LEU A 77 -10.92 14.36 20.10
CA LEU A 77 -11.68 13.12 20.26
C LEU A 77 -11.33 12.37 21.56
N GLY A 78 -10.16 12.65 22.15
CA GLY A 78 -9.62 12.01 23.35
C GLY A 78 -9.89 12.75 24.67
N SER A 79 -10.53 13.93 24.65
CA SER A 79 -10.90 14.65 25.87
C SER A 79 -12.05 13.94 26.60
N PRO A 80 -11.84 13.36 27.81
CA PRO A 80 -12.88 12.62 28.51
C PRO A 80 -13.89 13.59 29.10
N ARG A 81 -15.11 13.62 28.53
CA ARG A 81 -16.26 14.24 29.19
C ARG A 81 -16.69 13.40 30.38
N GLY A 82 -16.29 13.82 31.57
CA GLY A 82 -17.08 13.72 32.81
C GLY A 82 -17.07 12.38 33.54
N GLU A 83 -16.71 12.47 34.81
CA GLU A 83 -16.84 11.49 35.89
C GLU A 83 -18.08 10.59 35.81
N SER A 84 -17.87 9.28 35.98
CA SER A 84 -18.91 8.39 36.52
C SER A 84 -18.31 7.54 37.63
N HIS A 85 -19.03 7.54 38.74
CA HIS A 85 -18.77 6.81 39.97
C HIS A 85 -18.51 5.32 39.73
N GLY A 86 -17.69 4.76 40.64
CA GLY A 86 -17.36 3.34 40.69
C GLY A 86 -18.57 2.44 40.52
N VAL A 87 -18.43 1.54 39.55
CA VAL A 87 -19.08 0.24 39.53
C VAL A 87 -17.98 -0.71 39.08
N ASP A 88 -17.73 -1.74 39.89
CA ASP A 88 -16.80 -2.82 39.62
C ASP A 88 -17.03 -3.37 38.21
N VAL A 89 -16.17 -2.97 37.27
CA VAL A 89 -16.09 -3.62 35.97
C VAL A 89 -15.31 -4.89 36.21
N ALA A 90 -16.05 -5.99 36.38
CA ALA A 90 -15.52 -7.32 36.21
C ALA A 90 -14.61 -7.32 34.97
N GLU A 91 -13.35 -7.68 35.17
CA GLU A 91 -12.35 -7.86 34.13
C GLU A 91 -13.00 -8.59 32.95
N SER A 92 -13.26 -7.84 31.89
CA SER A 92 -13.69 -8.44 30.63
C SER A 92 -12.54 -9.34 30.18
N PRO A 93 -12.78 -10.62 29.86
CA PRO A 93 -11.73 -11.50 29.39
C PRO A 93 -11.34 -11.06 27.98
N ARG A 94 -10.47 -10.05 27.88
CA ARG A 94 -9.60 -9.84 26.71
C ARG A 94 -8.37 -10.76 26.81
N ALA A 95 -8.56 -11.92 27.43
CA ALA A 95 -7.63 -13.03 27.36
C ALA A 95 -7.67 -13.61 25.94
N GLU A 96 -6.53 -13.53 25.27
CA GLU A 96 -5.99 -14.70 24.53
C GLU A 96 -6.69 -15.11 23.22
N ALA A 97 -7.26 -14.18 22.46
CA ALA A 97 -7.53 -14.48 21.05
C ALA A 97 -6.25 -14.27 20.23
N LEU A 98 -5.49 -15.35 20.05
CA LEU A 98 -4.42 -15.44 19.06
C LEU A 98 -5.01 -15.11 17.69
N VAL A 99 -4.73 -13.91 17.17
CA VAL A 99 -5.11 -13.53 15.81
C VAL A 99 -4.24 -14.37 14.87
N ALA A 100 -4.88 -15.17 14.01
CA ALA A 100 -4.17 -15.90 12.98
C ALA A 100 -3.41 -14.88 12.09
N PRO A 101 -2.15 -15.17 11.69
CA PRO A 101 -1.39 -14.24 10.86
C PRO A 101 -2.18 -13.83 9.62
N LEU A 102 -2.14 -12.53 9.31
CA LEU A 102 -2.74 -12.02 8.08
C LEU A 102 -1.88 -12.48 6.90
N VAL A 103 -2.48 -13.27 6.00
CA VAL A 103 -1.75 -13.84 4.86
C VAL A 103 -2.53 -13.59 3.58
N VAL A 104 -1.86 -13.02 2.59
CA VAL A 104 -2.37 -12.80 1.25
C VAL A 104 -1.82 -13.89 0.35
N SER A 105 -2.68 -14.54 -0.42
CA SER A 105 -2.26 -15.58 -1.36
C SER A 105 -3.14 -15.57 -2.60
N ARG A 106 -2.68 -16.28 -3.63
CA ARG A 106 -3.46 -16.57 -4.82
C ARG A 106 -4.32 -17.80 -4.57
N ASP A 107 -5.60 -17.75 -4.95
CA ASP A 107 -6.42 -18.95 -5.12
C ASP A 107 -6.02 -19.65 -6.44
N PRO A 108 -5.47 -20.87 -6.40
CA PRO A 108 -4.98 -21.52 -7.61
C PRO A 108 -6.08 -21.82 -8.63
N SER A 109 -7.30 -22.10 -8.17
CA SER A 109 -8.44 -22.47 -9.01
C SER A 109 -9.04 -21.26 -9.69
N LEU A 110 -9.22 -20.15 -8.97
CA LEU A 110 -9.70 -18.89 -9.54
C LEU A 110 -8.67 -18.29 -10.49
N TYR A 111 -7.39 -18.35 -10.13
CA TYR A 111 -6.30 -17.94 -11.01
C TYR A 111 -6.30 -18.72 -12.33
N GLN A 112 -6.46 -20.05 -12.26
CA GLN A 112 -6.52 -20.89 -13.46
C GLN A 112 -7.74 -20.54 -14.32
N GLN A 113 -8.88 -20.23 -13.71
CA GLN A 113 -10.08 -19.81 -14.43
C GLN A 113 -9.91 -18.46 -15.13
N TRP A 114 -9.37 -17.47 -14.41
CA TRP A 114 -9.04 -16.15 -14.97
C TRP A 114 -8.06 -16.28 -16.12
N TRP A 115 -6.97 -17.04 -15.94
CA TRP A 115 -5.99 -17.28 -17.00
C TRP A 115 -6.62 -17.88 -18.26
N ALA A 116 -7.55 -18.81 -18.10
CA ALA A 116 -8.18 -19.50 -19.23
C ALA A 116 -9.20 -18.63 -19.98
N ARG A 117 -9.84 -17.68 -19.30
CA ARG A 117 -11.05 -16.98 -19.81
C ARG A 117 -10.84 -15.50 -20.08
N GLU A 118 -9.99 -14.86 -19.30
CA GLU A 118 -9.99 -13.42 -19.12
C GLU A 118 -8.62 -12.79 -19.38
N ALA A 119 -7.54 -13.47 -19.00
CA ALA A 119 -6.18 -12.93 -19.15
C ALA A 119 -5.78 -12.66 -20.61
N ASN A 120 -5.09 -11.53 -20.84
CA ASN A 120 -4.40 -11.26 -22.10
C ASN A 120 -3.11 -12.09 -22.20
N ARG A 121 -3.27 -13.40 -22.43
CA ARG A 121 -2.20 -14.40 -22.38
C ARG A 121 -1.02 -14.09 -23.31
N ALA A 122 -1.28 -13.49 -24.48
CA ALA A 122 -0.23 -13.19 -25.45
C ALA A 122 0.66 -12.06 -24.94
N GLU A 123 0.06 -10.95 -24.51
CA GLU A 123 0.78 -9.80 -23.98
C GLU A 123 1.55 -10.15 -22.70
N ILE A 124 0.92 -10.86 -21.77
CA ILE A 124 1.58 -11.33 -20.56
C ILE A 124 2.77 -12.26 -20.88
N ALA A 125 2.63 -13.16 -21.85
CA ALA A 125 3.71 -14.06 -22.25
C ALA A 125 4.90 -13.30 -22.87
N ASP A 126 4.63 -12.27 -23.68
CA ASP A 126 5.66 -11.42 -24.28
C ASP A 126 6.39 -10.61 -23.20
N THR A 127 5.67 -10.04 -22.23
CA THR A 127 6.27 -9.32 -21.09
C THR A 127 7.14 -10.25 -20.24
N LEU A 128 6.69 -11.47 -19.94
CA LEU A 128 7.49 -12.47 -19.22
C LEU A 128 8.74 -12.90 -20.00
N ALA A 129 8.65 -13.01 -21.33
CA ALA A 129 9.81 -13.31 -22.16
C ALA A 129 10.85 -12.18 -22.14
N ARG A 130 10.40 -10.91 -22.11
CA ARG A 130 11.28 -9.75 -21.91
C ARG A 130 11.94 -9.76 -20.54
N LEU A 131 11.20 -10.12 -19.49
CA LEU A 131 11.71 -10.20 -18.12
C LEU A 131 12.84 -11.23 -17.98
N ALA A 132 12.72 -12.35 -18.69
CA ALA A 132 13.76 -13.39 -18.76
C ALA A 132 15.01 -12.97 -19.55
N GLY A 133 14.93 -11.89 -20.33
CA GLY A 133 16.05 -11.30 -21.08
C GLY A 133 16.96 -10.39 -20.24
N GLU A 134 17.80 -9.59 -20.91
CA GLU A 134 18.85 -8.79 -20.27
C GLU A 134 18.55 -7.29 -20.06
N CYS A 135 17.41 -6.73 -20.48
CA CYS A 135 17.14 -5.27 -20.30
C CYS A 135 15.92 -4.93 -19.41
N GLU A 136 16.08 -3.96 -18.51
CA GLU A 136 15.02 -3.21 -17.79
C GLU A 136 14.00 -4.07 -17.00
N ALA A 137 14.47 -4.79 -15.99
CA ALA A 137 13.60 -5.67 -15.20
C ALA A 137 12.58 -4.90 -14.37
N GLU A 138 12.98 -3.75 -13.84
CA GLU A 138 12.20 -2.86 -13.00
C GLU A 138 10.94 -2.40 -13.75
N TYR A 139 11.11 -1.83 -14.94
CA TYR A 139 10.00 -1.41 -15.79
C TYR A 139 9.20 -2.58 -16.37
N THR A 140 9.87 -3.70 -16.72
CA THR A 140 9.16 -4.88 -17.23
C THR A 140 8.26 -5.52 -16.17
N LEU A 141 8.68 -5.52 -14.90
CA LEU A 141 7.85 -5.97 -13.79
C LEU A 141 6.68 -5.02 -13.57
N HIS A 142 6.91 -3.71 -13.55
CA HIS A 142 5.83 -2.72 -13.45
C HIS A 142 4.78 -2.92 -14.55
N GLU A 143 5.22 -3.01 -15.82
CA GLU A 143 4.36 -3.29 -16.97
C GLU A 143 3.55 -4.60 -16.80
N LEU A 144 4.18 -5.66 -16.29
CA LEU A 144 3.51 -6.93 -16.02
C LEU A 144 2.39 -6.76 -14.98
N LEU A 145 2.62 -6.01 -13.91
CA LEU A 145 1.63 -5.81 -12.85
C LEU A 145 0.46 -4.93 -13.34
N LEU A 146 0.74 -3.92 -14.17
CA LEU A 146 -0.30 -3.15 -14.86
C LEU A 146 -1.19 -4.06 -15.71
N GLN A 147 -0.58 -4.93 -16.52
CA GLN A 147 -1.32 -5.88 -17.38
C GLN A 147 -2.17 -6.87 -16.58
N VAL A 148 -1.74 -7.26 -15.38
CA VAL A 148 -2.43 -8.27 -14.57
C VAL A 148 -3.50 -7.65 -13.67
N PHE A 149 -3.20 -6.55 -12.99
CA PHE A 149 -4.07 -5.99 -11.94
C PHE A 149 -4.76 -4.68 -12.30
N GLN A 150 -4.28 -3.95 -13.31
CA GLN A 150 -4.89 -2.68 -13.74
C GLN A 150 -5.63 -2.78 -15.08
N SER A 151 -5.59 -3.94 -15.74
CA SER A 151 -6.41 -4.23 -16.92
C SER A 151 -7.86 -4.57 -16.54
N ASP A 152 -8.78 -4.44 -17.50
CA ASP A 152 -10.17 -4.90 -17.36
C ASP A 152 -10.38 -6.17 -18.20
N PRO A 153 -10.71 -7.33 -17.59
CA PRO A 153 -10.95 -7.55 -16.16
C PRO A 153 -9.68 -7.73 -15.32
N SER A 154 -9.65 -7.09 -14.14
CA SER A 154 -8.49 -7.13 -13.24
C SER A 154 -8.28 -8.51 -12.60
N GLY A 155 -7.02 -8.88 -12.42
CA GLY A 155 -6.60 -10.10 -11.71
C GLY A 155 -6.79 -10.07 -10.19
N ALA A 156 -7.35 -9.01 -9.60
CA ALA A 156 -7.50 -8.94 -8.15
C ALA A 156 -8.48 -10.00 -7.59
N SER A 157 -9.43 -10.49 -8.41
CA SER A 157 -10.51 -11.38 -7.99
C SER A 157 -10.06 -12.78 -7.54
N TRP A 158 -8.87 -13.22 -7.94
CA TRP A 158 -8.31 -14.51 -7.53
C TRP A 158 -7.29 -14.39 -6.38
N LEU A 159 -7.05 -13.18 -5.86
CA LEU A 159 -6.33 -12.99 -4.61
C LEU A 159 -7.27 -13.20 -3.42
N GLN A 160 -6.75 -13.82 -2.38
CA GLN A 160 -7.48 -14.10 -1.14
C GLN A 160 -6.66 -13.64 0.07
N VAL A 161 -7.37 -13.20 1.10
CA VAL A 161 -6.80 -12.76 2.37
C VAL A 161 -7.31 -13.67 3.48
N GLN A 162 -6.38 -14.24 4.24
CA GLN A 162 -6.61 -15.10 5.40
C GLN A 162 -6.17 -14.37 6.67
N GLY A 163 -6.65 -14.82 7.84
CA GLY A 163 -6.32 -14.19 9.13
C GLY A 163 -7.19 -12.98 9.50
N LEU A 164 -8.17 -12.63 8.65
CA LEU A 164 -9.16 -11.61 8.97
C LEU A 164 -10.10 -12.05 10.10
N ALA A 165 -10.51 -11.10 10.93
CA ALA A 165 -11.50 -11.34 11.97
C ALA A 165 -12.85 -11.75 11.37
N ALA A 166 -13.62 -12.55 12.12
CA ALA A 166 -14.96 -12.93 11.71
C ALA A 166 -15.85 -11.69 11.47
N GLY A 167 -16.48 -11.62 10.30
CA GLY A 167 -17.30 -10.48 9.88
C GLY A 167 -16.52 -9.30 9.29
N ALA A 168 -15.22 -9.46 9.02
CA ALA A 168 -14.46 -8.55 8.18
C ALA A 168 -14.60 -8.94 6.70
N ASP A 169 -14.93 -7.96 5.87
CA ASP A 169 -15.06 -8.12 4.42
C ASP A 169 -13.95 -7.34 3.70
N VAL A 170 -13.29 -7.99 2.74
CA VAL A 170 -12.38 -7.30 1.82
C VAL A 170 -13.19 -6.46 0.84
N ARG A 171 -12.96 -5.15 0.84
CA ARG A 171 -13.60 -4.22 -0.10
C ARG A 171 -12.76 -3.97 -1.33
N TRP A 172 -11.46 -3.88 -1.14
CA TRP A 172 -10.52 -3.63 -2.22
C TRP A 172 -9.14 -4.13 -1.80
N LEU A 173 -8.38 -4.63 -2.77
CA LEU A 173 -6.98 -4.93 -2.62
C LEU A 173 -6.25 -4.57 -3.91
N SER A 174 -4.96 -4.27 -3.81
CA SER A 174 -4.07 -4.14 -4.96
C SER A 174 -2.69 -4.72 -4.62
N LEU A 175 -2.04 -5.24 -5.65
CA LEU A 175 -0.64 -5.62 -5.65
C LEU A 175 -0.02 -4.91 -6.86
N ASP A 176 1.07 -4.21 -6.63
CA ASP A 176 1.81 -3.50 -7.67
C ASP A 176 3.31 -3.63 -7.48
N ILE A 177 4.06 -3.30 -8.52
CA ILE A 177 5.51 -3.19 -8.49
C ILE A 177 5.90 -1.89 -9.17
N ASP A 178 6.53 -0.99 -8.43
CA ASP A 178 6.98 0.31 -8.95
C ASP A 178 8.50 0.35 -9.06
N PRO A 179 9.07 0.96 -10.13
CA PRO A 179 10.50 1.23 -10.20
C PRO A 179 10.94 2.14 -9.04
N ALA A 180 11.98 1.74 -8.32
CA ALA A 180 12.54 2.51 -7.22
C ALA A 180 13.83 3.22 -7.66
N TYR A 181 14.02 4.43 -7.14
CA TYR A 181 15.16 5.28 -7.45
C TYR A 181 15.87 5.66 -6.16
N ASP A 182 17.19 5.70 -6.21
CA ASP A 182 17.99 6.17 -5.09
C ASP A 182 17.84 7.69 -4.88
N SER A 183 18.49 8.21 -3.84
CA SER A 183 18.49 9.65 -3.51
C SER A 183 19.05 10.57 -4.62
N GLN A 184 19.67 10.01 -5.66
CA GLN A 184 20.20 10.74 -6.81
C GLN A 184 19.31 10.61 -8.05
N GLY A 185 18.16 9.92 -7.94
CA GLY A 185 17.25 9.66 -9.04
C GLY A 185 17.73 8.53 -9.97
N VAL A 186 18.69 7.71 -9.53
CA VAL A 186 19.17 6.57 -10.32
C VAL A 186 18.30 5.36 -10.01
N LEU A 187 17.80 4.70 -11.05
CA LEU A 187 17.05 3.44 -10.93
C LEU A 187 17.91 2.39 -10.22
N ASP A 188 17.49 1.95 -9.04
CA ASP A 188 18.28 1.07 -8.17
C ASP A 188 17.54 -0.19 -7.70
N GLY A 189 16.23 -0.27 -7.95
CA GLY A 189 15.43 -1.45 -7.64
C GLY A 189 13.96 -1.29 -7.99
N ILE A 190 13.14 -1.96 -7.20
CA ILE A 190 11.68 -1.83 -7.23
C ILE A 190 11.13 -1.76 -5.81
N ASP A 191 9.93 -1.22 -5.69
CA ASP A 191 9.06 -1.38 -4.52
C ASP A 191 7.92 -2.34 -4.87
N VAL A 192 7.80 -3.43 -4.12
CA VAL A 192 6.62 -4.30 -4.18
C VAL A 192 5.59 -3.74 -3.22
N VAL A 193 4.47 -3.26 -3.76
CA VAL A 193 3.46 -2.53 -2.99
C VAL A 193 2.17 -3.34 -2.90
N PHE A 194 1.64 -3.44 -1.69
CA PHE A 194 0.34 -4.07 -1.42
C PHE A 194 -0.54 -3.14 -0.60
N ASN A 195 -1.78 -2.97 -1.06
CA ASN A 195 -2.79 -2.26 -0.32
C ASN A 195 -4.01 -3.14 -0.07
N LEU A 196 -4.56 -3.06 1.14
CA LEU A 196 -5.76 -3.78 1.54
C LEU A 196 -6.73 -2.85 2.26
N HIS A 197 -7.97 -2.87 1.81
CA HIS A 197 -9.08 -2.19 2.45
C HIS A 197 -10.11 -3.22 2.92
N VAL A 198 -10.33 -3.27 4.23
CA VAL A 198 -11.32 -4.13 4.87
C VAL A 198 -12.37 -3.31 5.59
N GLU A 199 -13.61 -3.79 5.57
CA GLU A 199 -14.72 -3.22 6.32
C GLU A 199 -15.21 -4.21 7.37
N MET A 200 -15.49 -3.71 8.57
CA MET A 200 -16.09 -4.47 9.66
C MET A 200 -17.27 -3.71 10.22
N ALA A 201 -18.44 -4.36 10.33
CA ALA A 201 -19.71 -3.72 10.71
C ALA A 201 -19.63 -2.87 12.00
N ASN A 202 -18.82 -3.29 12.98
CA ASN A 202 -18.73 -2.65 14.30
C ASN A 202 -17.52 -1.70 14.45
N ILE A 203 -16.56 -1.74 13.53
CA ILE A 203 -15.26 -1.05 13.65
C ILE A 203 -15.06 -0.03 12.51
N GLY A 204 -15.86 -0.15 11.44
CA GLY A 204 -15.76 0.65 10.23
C GLY A 204 -14.66 0.13 9.30
N GLN A 205 -14.11 1.04 8.50
CA GLN A 205 -13.10 0.75 7.49
C GLN A 205 -11.70 0.77 8.09
N ARG A 206 -10.83 -0.14 7.62
CA ARG A 206 -9.42 -0.20 7.96
C ARG A 206 -8.57 -0.42 6.71
N TRP A 207 -7.41 0.21 6.71
CA TRP A 207 -6.48 0.24 5.61
C TRP A 207 -5.14 -0.30 6.05
N LEU A 208 -4.53 -1.11 5.19
CA LEU A 208 -3.18 -1.59 5.33
C LEU A 208 -2.44 -1.27 4.03
N ALA A 209 -1.29 -0.62 4.16
CA ALA A 209 -0.36 -0.35 3.06
C ALA A 209 1.01 -0.91 3.43
N VAL A 210 1.54 -1.76 2.56
CA VAL A 210 2.80 -2.48 2.75
C VAL A 210 3.65 -2.25 1.51
N SER A 211 4.91 -1.88 1.70
CA SER A 211 5.87 -1.73 0.61
C SER A 211 7.17 -2.41 1.01
N VAL A 212 7.75 -3.17 0.09
CA VAL A 212 9.03 -3.86 0.27
C VAL A 212 9.97 -3.51 -0.88
N TYR A 213 11.08 -2.86 -0.55
CA TYR A 213 12.12 -2.54 -1.51
C TYR A 213 12.93 -3.79 -1.87
N VAL A 214 13.19 -3.97 -3.17
CA VAL A 214 13.98 -5.08 -3.72
C VAL A 214 15.07 -4.53 -4.63
N ALA A 215 16.31 -4.61 -4.16
CA ALA A 215 17.48 -4.38 -5.01
C ALA A 215 17.67 -5.54 -6.02
N ARG A 216 17.99 -5.20 -7.27
CA ARG A 216 18.28 -6.18 -8.35
C ARG A 216 17.13 -7.19 -8.54
N PRO A 217 15.93 -6.74 -8.90
CA PRO A 217 14.71 -7.55 -8.91
C PRO A 217 14.82 -8.84 -9.71
N ARG A 218 15.61 -8.90 -10.78
CA ARG A 218 15.84 -10.15 -11.53
C ARG A 218 16.36 -11.32 -10.73
N ARG A 219 17.10 -11.06 -9.65
CA ARG A 219 17.63 -12.15 -8.82
C ARG A 219 16.56 -12.77 -7.94
N VAL A 220 15.48 -12.04 -7.72
CA VAL A 220 14.43 -12.39 -6.77
C VAL A 220 13.15 -12.80 -7.49
N LEU A 221 12.74 -12.03 -8.51
CA LEU A 221 11.50 -12.16 -9.28
C LEU A 221 11.70 -12.76 -10.69
N ALA A 222 12.76 -13.54 -10.90
CA ALA A 222 12.92 -14.30 -12.15
C ALA A 222 12.19 -15.63 -12.07
N ALA A 223 11.12 -15.75 -12.87
CA ALA A 223 10.43 -17.00 -13.09
C ALA A 223 11.39 -18.08 -13.63
N GLN A 224 11.25 -19.30 -13.11
CA GLN A 224 11.99 -20.48 -13.57
C GLN A 224 11.13 -21.31 -14.53
N ALA A 225 9.81 -21.23 -14.40
CA ALA A 225 8.90 -21.94 -15.29
C ALA A 225 8.97 -21.40 -16.73
N SER A 226 8.96 -22.31 -17.70
CA SER A 226 8.90 -21.98 -19.13
C SER A 226 7.48 -21.71 -19.64
N GLU A 227 6.46 -22.19 -18.94
CA GLU A 227 5.05 -21.92 -19.27
C GLU A 227 4.64 -20.56 -18.67
N ALA A 228 4.20 -19.61 -19.51
CA ALA A 228 3.86 -18.24 -19.09
C ALA A 228 2.91 -18.17 -17.89
N ARG A 229 1.91 -19.07 -17.82
CA ARG A 229 0.99 -19.17 -16.69
C ARG A 229 1.70 -19.49 -15.38
N LEU A 230 2.61 -20.47 -15.41
CA LEU A 230 3.35 -20.88 -14.22
C LEU A 230 4.40 -19.82 -13.86
N ALA A 231 5.02 -19.21 -14.87
CA ALA A 231 5.98 -18.12 -14.69
C ALA A 231 5.33 -16.90 -14.01
N LEU A 232 4.16 -16.48 -14.47
CA LEU A 232 3.41 -15.41 -13.81
C LEU A 232 3.05 -15.79 -12.37
N ALA A 233 2.54 -17.01 -12.15
CA ALA A 233 2.23 -17.48 -10.81
C ALA A 233 3.44 -17.43 -9.88
N GLU A 234 4.63 -17.83 -10.34
CA GLU A 234 5.87 -17.75 -9.56
C GLU A 234 6.24 -16.31 -9.20
N VAL A 235 6.17 -15.37 -10.14
CA VAL A 235 6.46 -13.95 -9.89
C VAL A 235 5.49 -13.37 -8.85
N ILE A 236 4.18 -13.63 -9.00
CA ILE A 236 3.16 -13.16 -8.06
C ILE A 236 3.34 -13.81 -6.69
N ASP A 237 3.56 -15.12 -6.63
CA ASP A 237 3.70 -15.84 -5.37
C ASP A 237 4.96 -15.39 -4.61
N GLN A 238 6.05 -15.04 -5.32
CA GLN A 238 7.25 -14.44 -4.72
C GLN A 238 7.01 -13.02 -4.21
N ALA A 239 6.32 -12.17 -4.97
CA ALA A 239 5.93 -10.83 -4.52
C ALA A 239 5.05 -10.90 -3.26
N LEU A 240 4.03 -11.77 -3.25
CA LEU A 240 3.18 -12.00 -2.10
C LEU A 240 3.96 -12.55 -0.90
N ALA A 241 4.97 -13.40 -1.11
CA ALA A 241 5.81 -13.89 -0.03
C ALA A 241 6.59 -12.74 0.67
N MET A 242 7.09 -11.77 -0.09
CA MET A 242 7.75 -10.58 0.46
C MET A 242 6.77 -9.73 1.29
N ILE A 243 5.58 -9.46 0.74
CA ILE A 243 4.53 -8.72 1.43
C ILE A 243 4.10 -9.42 2.72
N ASN A 244 3.89 -10.74 2.68
CA ASN A 244 3.50 -11.51 3.86
C ASN A 244 4.60 -11.52 4.93
N GLY A 245 5.87 -11.54 4.53
CA GLY A 245 7.00 -11.41 5.45
C GLY A 245 6.97 -10.07 6.18
N GLU A 246 6.83 -8.97 5.45
CA GLU A 246 6.75 -7.62 6.02
C GLU A 246 5.51 -7.43 6.91
N ILE A 247 4.36 -7.99 6.54
CA ILE A 247 3.16 -8.00 7.40
C ILE A 247 3.44 -8.71 8.72
N ALA A 248 4.04 -9.91 8.66
CA ALA A 248 4.36 -10.68 9.85
C ALA A 248 5.36 -9.97 10.76
N GLU A 249 6.37 -9.30 10.19
CA GLU A 249 7.34 -8.51 10.96
C GLU A 249 6.70 -7.29 11.64
N ARG A 250 5.81 -6.58 10.96
CA ARG A 250 5.05 -5.46 11.55
C ARG A 250 4.13 -5.92 12.68
N ASP A 251 3.46 -7.06 12.50
CA ASP A 251 2.61 -7.66 13.54
C ASP A 251 3.44 -8.09 14.75
N ASP A 252 4.59 -8.73 14.55
CA ASP A 252 5.51 -9.14 15.61
C ASP A 252 6.05 -7.94 16.39
N PHE A 253 6.49 -6.89 15.68
CA PHE A 253 6.91 -5.64 16.29
C PHE A 253 5.79 -5.00 17.12
N ALA A 254 4.59 -4.88 16.55
CA ALA A 254 3.45 -4.26 17.23
C ALA A 254 3.03 -5.06 18.48
N ALA A 255 3.05 -6.39 18.41
CA ALA A 255 2.75 -7.25 19.54
C ALA A 255 3.82 -7.13 20.63
N THR A 256 5.10 -7.22 20.25
CA THR A 256 6.24 -7.09 21.17
C THR A 256 6.26 -5.72 21.86
N ALA A 257 6.13 -4.64 21.09
CA ALA A 257 6.14 -3.28 21.60
C ALA A 257 4.98 -2.99 22.56
N ARG A 258 3.83 -3.66 22.37
CA ARG A 258 2.64 -3.53 23.22
C ARG A 258 2.53 -4.61 24.30
N GLN A 259 3.52 -5.49 24.43
CA GLN A 259 3.50 -6.66 25.32
C GLN A 259 2.26 -7.55 25.13
N LEU A 260 1.73 -7.61 23.91
CA LEU A 260 0.68 -8.56 23.57
C LEU A 260 1.32 -9.96 23.48
N PRO A 261 0.71 -11.00 24.05
CA PRO A 261 1.26 -12.35 23.95
C PRO A 261 1.29 -12.79 22.49
N LEU A 262 2.50 -12.94 21.95
CA LEU A 262 2.75 -13.61 20.68
C LEU A 262 2.54 -15.11 20.84
N GLY A 263 1.87 -15.73 19.88
CA GLY A 263 1.57 -17.16 19.88
C GLY A 263 2.82 -18.02 19.79
N VAL A 264 3.44 -18.30 20.93
CA VAL A 264 4.39 -19.41 21.03
C VAL A 264 3.58 -20.70 21.10
N CYS A 265 3.55 -21.44 20.00
CA CYS A 265 3.14 -22.84 20.02
C CYS A 265 4.07 -23.60 20.98
N ALA A 266 3.60 -23.81 22.21
CA ALA A 266 4.27 -24.68 23.18
C ALA A 266 4.05 -26.16 22.78
N CYS A 267 4.77 -26.62 21.76
CA CYS A 267 5.02 -28.03 21.56
C CYS A 267 6.37 -28.39 22.16
N GLY A 268 6.35 -29.03 23.34
CA GLY A 268 7.46 -29.84 23.81
C GLY A 268 7.80 -29.72 25.29
N ARG A 269 7.16 -30.56 26.12
CA ARG A 269 7.84 -31.62 26.89
C ARG A 269 6.84 -32.63 27.43
#